data_AF-A0A1I7Y5Y3-F1
#
_entry.id   AF-A0A1I7Y5Y3-F1
#
_cell.length_a   1.000
_cell.length_b   1.000
_cell.length_c   1.000
_cell.angle_alpha   90.00
_cell.angle_beta   90.00
_cell.angle_gamma   90.00
#
_symmetry.space_group_name_H-M   'P 1'
#
loop_
_entity.id
_entity.type
_entity.pdbx_description
1 polymer ?
#
loop_
_entity_poly.entity_id
_entity_poly.type
_entity_poly.pdbx_seq_one_letter_code
_entity_poly.pdbx_strand_id
1 'polypeptide(L)'
;MLSSFSSNISVDKYAPTSDEYKFRQVIRQGTGAICKNSGFTHIDPNALELLSEMMLSHILDACAATKLITENAGRTVATPTDAILGLIDSGTDVSALADYFARLRLTGSLVVFPPKKANPSTQMKALKVGEARPHPPHIPAWMPPFPDPHTYIKTTVSGDPDSDYSKLRELNSVNQRNVDNALKDFMLRVHPSLTLFRKYELEIRQLAETTIKEQNEQREARILLQQQLRERRPQKPKPKPLGREVPCDFLDDQMDHDGARAQSSREAALRMEEREAQKEEEEAEEEEDEQDEDNVEMNIDDDVEELAAEITKDELFSLPQTEISILRSHIPTSCQILIPKDEDFPYVTALLAADLQDEDDTKPSTPINGEPTGMLK
;
A
#
# COMPACT_ATOMS: atom_id res chain seq x y z
N MET A 1 -23.26 -47.88 -18.84
CA MET A 1 -21.93 -47.32 -18.57
C MET A 1 -22.12 -45.88 -18.19
N LEU A 2 -22.15 -45.58 -16.89
CA LEU A 2 -22.34 -44.23 -16.36
C LEU A 2 -20.95 -43.62 -16.21
N SER A 3 -20.53 -42.79 -17.16
CA SER A 3 -19.31 -41.99 -17.01
C SER A 3 -19.64 -40.79 -16.14
N SER A 4 -19.20 -40.84 -14.88
CA SER A 4 -19.15 -39.69 -13.99
C SER A 4 -18.24 -38.63 -14.62
N PHE A 5 -18.83 -37.61 -15.24
CA PHE A 5 -18.10 -36.39 -15.57
C PHE A 5 -17.77 -35.71 -14.26
N SER A 6 -16.52 -35.83 -13.85
CA SER A 6 -15.96 -35.05 -12.76
C SER A 6 -15.95 -33.59 -13.23
N SER A 7 -16.89 -32.80 -12.70
CA SER A 7 -16.87 -31.35 -12.81
C SER A 7 -15.61 -30.86 -12.09
N ASN A 8 -14.53 -30.71 -12.86
CA ASN A 8 -13.40 -29.90 -12.45
C ASN A 8 -13.94 -28.48 -12.27
N ILE A 9 -14.30 -28.14 -11.04
CA ILE A 9 -14.43 -26.75 -10.61
C ILE A 9 -13.03 -26.17 -10.79
N SER A 10 -12.84 -25.50 -11.92
CA SER A 10 -11.62 -24.78 -12.23
C SER A 10 -11.50 -23.69 -11.18
N VAL A 11 -10.67 -23.93 -10.16
CA VAL A 11 -10.34 -22.93 -9.15
C VAL A 11 -9.68 -21.78 -9.92
N ASP A 12 -10.40 -20.67 -10.07
CA ASP A 12 -9.90 -19.53 -10.82
C ASP A 12 -8.55 -19.10 -10.27
N LYS A 13 -7.55 -19.06 -11.16
CA LYS A 13 -6.15 -18.73 -10.83
C LYS A 13 -5.97 -17.26 -10.43
N TYR A 14 -7.03 -16.47 -10.52
CA TYR A 14 -7.02 -15.03 -10.33
C TYR A 14 -8.09 -14.63 -9.31
N ALA A 15 -7.80 -13.59 -8.54
CA ALA A 15 -8.79 -13.00 -7.66
C ALA A 15 -9.99 -12.48 -8.50
N PRO A 16 -11.22 -12.61 -8.00
CA PRO A 16 -12.40 -12.18 -8.73
C PRO A 16 -12.34 -10.70 -9.07
N THR A 17 -12.75 -10.34 -10.28
CA THR A 17 -12.69 -8.94 -10.75
C THR A 17 -13.81 -8.11 -10.12
N SER A 18 -13.66 -6.79 -9.98
CA SER A 18 -14.72 -5.89 -9.47
C SER A 18 -16.07 -6.08 -10.17
N ASP A 19 -16.07 -6.35 -11.48
CA ASP A 19 -17.30 -6.61 -12.22
C ASP A 19 -17.93 -7.96 -11.88
N GLU A 20 -17.12 -8.97 -11.57
CA GLU A 20 -17.57 -10.31 -11.19
C GLU A 20 -18.37 -10.25 -9.89
N TYR A 21 -17.91 -9.46 -8.92
CA TYR A 21 -18.64 -9.21 -7.67
C TYR A 21 -20.03 -8.60 -7.93
N LYS A 22 -20.12 -7.63 -8.87
CA LYS A 22 -21.42 -7.01 -9.24
C LYS A 22 -22.37 -8.02 -9.86
N PHE A 23 -21.88 -8.88 -10.76
CA PHE A 23 -22.72 -9.92 -11.36
C PHE A 23 -23.13 -10.98 -10.34
N ARG A 24 -22.23 -11.35 -9.44
CA ARG A 24 -22.52 -12.25 -8.32
C ARG A 24 -23.61 -11.70 -7.42
N GLN A 25 -23.57 -10.40 -7.14
CA GLN A 25 -24.62 -9.71 -6.38
C GLN A 25 -25.98 -9.75 -7.09
N VAL A 26 -26.00 -9.63 -8.43
CA VAL A 26 -27.23 -9.75 -9.23
C VAL A 26 -27.81 -11.15 -9.17
N ILE A 27 -26.97 -12.19 -9.24
CA ILE A 27 -27.40 -13.58 -9.07
C ILE A 27 -27.96 -13.79 -7.66
N ARG A 28 -27.28 -13.27 -6.62
CA ARG A 28 -27.75 -13.33 -5.23
C ARG A 28 -29.12 -12.65 -5.05
N GLN A 29 -29.30 -11.46 -5.62
CA GLN A 29 -30.60 -10.76 -5.66
C GLN A 29 -31.67 -11.58 -6.41
N GLY A 30 -31.31 -12.21 -7.52
CA GLY A 30 -32.18 -13.10 -8.30
C GLY A 30 -32.65 -14.31 -7.49
N THR A 31 -31.73 -14.99 -6.80
CA THR A 31 -32.05 -16.11 -5.91
C THR A 31 -32.95 -15.66 -4.77
N GLY A 32 -32.66 -14.52 -4.13
CA GLY A 32 -33.51 -13.95 -3.09
C GLY A 32 -34.93 -13.61 -3.58
N ALA A 33 -35.05 -13.06 -4.79
CA ALA A 33 -36.33 -12.78 -5.44
C ALA A 33 -37.15 -14.08 -5.69
N ILE A 34 -36.50 -15.16 -6.10
CA ILE A 34 -37.15 -16.48 -6.28
C ILE A 34 -37.61 -17.05 -4.93
N CYS A 35 -36.78 -16.97 -3.89
CA CYS A 35 -37.16 -17.39 -2.54
C CYS A 35 -38.35 -16.60 -2.00
N LYS A 36 -38.36 -15.27 -2.18
CA LYS A 36 -39.48 -14.42 -1.79
C LYS A 36 -40.77 -14.75 -2.55
N ASN A 37 -40.68 -14.99 -3.86
CA ASN A 37 -41.84 -15.42 -4.67
C ASN A 37 -42.36 -16.80 -4.26
N SER A 38 -41.49 -17.65 -3.70
CA SER A 38 -41.87 -18.96 -3.15
C SER A 38 -42.56 -18.87 -1.78
N GLY A 39 -42.59 -17.68 -1.16
CA GLY A 39 -43.26 -17.40 0.11
C GLY A 39 -42.35 -17.36 1.34
N PHE A 40 -41.02 -17.43 1.17
CA PHE A 40 -40.08 -17.32 2.29
C PHE A 40 -39.93 -15.86 2.76
N THR A 41 -40.02 -15.62 4.07
CA THR A 41 -39.85 -14.28 4.67
C THR A 41 -38.45 -14.04 5.21
N HIS A 42 -37.80 -15.09 5.75
CA HIS A 42 -36.45 -15.02 6.31
C HIS A 42 -35.58 -16.13 5.73
N ILE A 43 -34.30 -15.84 5.52
CA ILE A 43 -33.30 -16.78 5.02
C ILE A 43 -31.97 -16.52 5.73
N ASP A 44 -31.24 -17.59 6.05
CA ASP A 44 -29.87 -17.49 6.56
C ASP A 44 -28.95 -16.96 5.44
N PRO A 45 -28.14 -15.92 5.68
CA PRO A 45 -27.22 -15.39 4.69
C PRO A 45 -26.31 -16.46 4.07
N ASN A 46 -25.84 -17.44 4.86
CA ASN A 46 -24.98 -18.51 4.34
C ASN A 46 -25.73 -19.46 3.38
N ALA A 47 -27.00 -19.73 3.68
CA ALA A 47 -27.84 -20.56 2.83
C ALA A 47 -28.18 -19.85 1.51
N LEU A 48 -28.46 -18.54 1.56
CA LEU A 48 -28.68 -17.72 0.37
C LEU A 48 -27.42 -17.71 -0.52
N GLU A 49 -26.25 -17.61 0.10
CA GLU A 49 -24.96 -17.62 -0.59
C GLU A 49 -24.72 -18.94 -1.33
N LEU A 50 -24.92 -20.06 -0.62
CA LEU A 50 -24.81 -21.40 -1.21
C LEU A 50 -25.80 -21.58 -2.36
N LEU A 51 -27.06 -21.16 -2.19
CA LEU A 51 -28.08 -21.24 -3.23
C LEU A 51 -27.72 -20.38 -4.45
N SER A 52 -27.15 -19.19 -4.25
CA SER A 52 -26.67 -18.37 -5.37
C SER A 52 -25.52 -19.02 -6.13
N GLU A 53 -24.59 -19.67 -5.42
CA GLU A 53 -23.47 -20.38 -6.04
C GLU A 53 -23.95 -21.63 -6.81
N MET A 54 -24.90 -22.38 -6.23
CA MET A 54 -25.55 -23.51 -6.89
C MET A 54 -26.33 -23.08 -8.14
N MET A 55 -27.05 -21.96 -8.06
CA MET A 55 -27.77 -21.38 -9.21
C MET A 55 -26.79 -21.01 -10.32
N LEU A 56 -25.67 -20.36 -9.98
CA LEU A 56 -24.63 -20.00 -10.94
C LEU A 56 -24.01 -21.24 -11.58
N SER A 57 -23.66 -22.26 -10.79
CA SER A 57 -23.13 -23.53 -11.31
C SER A 57 -24.11 -24.17 -12.29
N HIS A 58 -25.40 -24.24 -11.96
CA HIS A 58 -26.41 -24.81 -12.84
C HIS A 58 -26.55 -24.02 -14.15
N ILE A 59 -26.50 -22.69 -14.11
CA ILE A 59 -26.54 -21.85 -15.31
C ILE A 59 -25.32 -22.15 -16.20
N LEU A 60 -24.12 -22.24 -15.62
CA LEU A 60 -22.90 -22.56 -16.34
C LEU A 60 -22.93 -23.96 -16.95
N ASP A 61 -23.42 -24.95 -16.22
CA ASP A 61 -23.57 -26.33 -16.69
C ASP A 61 -24.55 -26.40 -17.87
N ALA A 62 -25.70 -25.72 -17.79
CA ALA A 62 -26.66 -25.64 -18.89
C ALA A 62 -26.08 -24.91 -20.13
N CYS A 63 -25.29 -23.85 -19.91
CA CYS A 63 -24.57 -23.16 -20.99
C CYS A 63 -23.48 -24.04 -21.62
N ALA A 64 -22.76 -24.83 -20.83
CA ALA A 64 -21.75 -25.77 -21.31
C ALA A 64 -22.38 -26.89 -22.14
N ALA A 65 -23.50 -27.47 -21.69
CA ALA A 65 -24.26 -28.46 -22.44
C ALA A 65 -24.77 -27.88 -23.77
N THR A 66 -25.34 -26.67 -23.74
CA THR A 66 -25.78 -25.95 -24.94
C THR A 66 -24.62 -25.74 -25.91
N LYS A 67 -23.46 -25.31 -25.42
CA LYS A 67 -22.24 -25.11 -26.21
C LYS A 67 -21.80 -26.41 -26.88
N LEU A 68 -21.74 -27.51 -26.14
CA LEU A 68 -21.36 -28.82 -26.67
C LEU A 68 -22.28 -29.26 -27.83
N ILE A 69 -23.59 -29.05 -27.70
CA ILE A 69 -24.57 -29.36 -28.74
C ILE A 69 -24.34 -28.49 -29.99
N THR A 70 -24.05 -27.20 -29.80
CA THR A 70 -23.77 -26.29 -30.93
C THR A 70 -22.49 -26.66 -31.68
N GLU A 71 -21.44 -27.01 -30.95
CA GLU A 71 -20.15 -27.44 -31.51
C GLU A 71 -20.29 -28.78 -32.23
N ASN A 72 -21.07 -29.72 -31.68
CA ASN A 72 -21.37 -31.00 -32.33
C ASN A 72 -22.17 -30.81 -33.63
N ALA A 73 -22.97 -29.75 -33.73
CA ALA A 73 -23.64 -29.37 -34.98
C ALA A 73 -22.71 -28.60 -35.96
N GLY A 74 -21.45 -28.37 -35.61
CA GLY A 74 -20.48 -27.61 -36.42
C GLY A 74 -20.77 -26.10 -36.48
N ARG A 75 -21.62 -25.57 -35.60
CA ARG A 75 -22.03 -24.17 -35.56
C ARG A 75 -21.37 -23.47 -34.37
N THR A 76 -21.12 -22.17 -34.52
CA THR A 76 -20.63 -21.31 -33.42
C THR A 76 -21.72 -20.50 -32.74
N VAL A 77 -22.89 -20.36 -33.38
CA VAL A 77 -24.04 -19.60 -32.86
C VAL A 77 -25.10 -20.58 -32.35
N ALA A 78 -25.45 -20.43 -31.07
CA ALA A 78 -26.49 -21.22 -30.43
C ALA A 78 -27.89 -20.82 -30.93
N THR A 79 -28.70 -21.82 -31.27
CA THR A 79 -30.13 -21.67 -31.57
C THR A 79 -30.96 -22.01 -30.33
N PRO A 80 -32.21 -21.51 -30.21
CA PRO A 80 -33.07 -21.85 -29.07
C PRO A 80 -33.31 -23.36 -28.93
N THR A 81 -33.29 -24.11 -30.03
CA THR A 81 -33.39 -25.57 -30.01
C THR A 81 -32.18 -26.22 -29.33
N ASP A 82 -30.98 -25.68 -29.53
CA ASP A 82 -29.76 -26.16 -28.85
C ASP A 82 -29.85 -25.92 -27.34
N ALA A 83 -30.41 -24.77 -26.91
CA ALA A 83 -30.63 -24.46 -25.50
C ALA A 83 -31.68 -25.38 -24.85
N ILE A 84 -32.76 -25.69 -25.56
CA ILE A 84 -33.77 -26.67 -25.09
C ILE A 84 -33.13 -28.05 -24.92
N LEU A 85 -32.32 -28.49 -25.88
CA LEU A 85 -31.61 -29.77 -25.77
C LEU A 85 -30.58 -29.77 -24.64
N GLY A 86 -29.87 -28.66 -24.43
CA GLY A 86 -28.92 -28.50 -23.30
C GLY A 86 -29.61 -28.55 -21.94
N LEU A 87 -30.81 -27.97 -21.83
CA LEU A 87 -31.65 -28.05 -20.64
C LEU A 87 -32.16 -29.48 -20.37
N ILE A 88 -32.53 -30.21 -21.43
CA ILE A 88 -32.92 -31.63 -21.32
C ILE A 88 -31.72 -32.48 -20.88
N ASP A 89 -30.54 -32.23 -21.44
CA ASP A 89 -29.30 -32.93 -21.07
C ASP A 89 -28.89 -32.66 -19.61
N SER A 90 -29.15 -31.44 -19.13
CA SER A 90 -28.98 -31.07 -17.71
C SER A 90 -30.06 -31.66 -16.78
N GLY A 91 -31.04 -32.39 -17.34
CA GLY A 91 -32.09 -33.08 -16.57
C GLY A 91 -33.30 -32.23 -16.20
N THR A 92 -33.48 -31.05 -16.82
CA THR A 92 -34.65 -30.19 -16.57
C THR A 92 -35.83 -30.54 -17.47
N ASP A 93 -37.02 -30.65 -16.89
CA ASP A 93 -38.25 -30.90 -17.65
C ASP A 93 -38.76 -29.62 -18.32
N VAL A 94 -38.46 -29.48 -19.60
CA VAL A 94 -38.84 -28.32 -20.42
C VAL A 94 -40.36 -28.24 -20.64
N SER A 95 -41.10 -29.35 -20.50
CA SER A 95 -42.55 -29.35 -20.68
C SER A 95 -43.28 -28.56 -19.59
N ALA A 96 -42.76 -28.61 -18.35
CA ALA A 96 -43.30 -27.89 -17.20
C ALA A 96 -43.04 -26.37 -17.24
N LEU A 97 -42.17 -25.90 -18.15
CA LEU A 97 -41.77 -24.50 -18.23
C LEU A 97 -42.94 -23.58 -18.64
N ALA A 98 -43.82 -24.04 -19.53
CA ALA A 98 -44.99 -23.27 -19.96
C ALA A 98 -45.95 -23.01 -18.79
N ASP A 99 -46.22 -24.04 -18.00
CA ASP A 99 -47.06 -23.94 -16.80
C ASP A 99 -46.41 -23.07 -15.72
N TYR A 100 -45.09 -23.17 -15.58
CA TYR A 100 -44.33 -22.30 -14.68
C TYR A 100 -44.47 -20.82 -15.05
N PHE A 101 -44.33 -20.47 -16.33
CA PHE A 101 -44.53 -19.09 -16.79
C PHE A 101 -45.97 -18.60 -16.60
N ALA A 102 -46.96 -19.48 -16.77
CA ALA A 102 -48.36 -19.14 -16.51
C ALA A 102 -48.58 -18.79 -15.02
N ARG A 103 -48.02 -19.58 -14.11
CA ARG A 103 -48.04 -19.30 -12.66
C ARG A 103 -47.33 -18.00 -12.32
N LEU A 104 -46.14 -17.79 -12.87
CA LEU A 104 -45.32 -16.61 -12.58
C LEU A 104 -45.99 -15.29 -13.00
N ARG A 105 -46.76 -15.31 -14.10
CA ARG A 105 -47.57 -14.16 -14.54
C ARG A 105 -48.70 -13.82 -13.56
N LEU A 106 -49.26 -14.80 -12.86
CA LEU A 106 -50.35 -14.62 -11.90
C LEU A 106 -49.83 -14.14 -10.54
N THR A 107 -48.75 -14.73 -10.04
CA THR A 107 -48.17 -14.38 -8.73
C THR A 107 -47.39 -13.07 -8.74
N GLY A 108 -47.01 -12.59 -9.93
CA GLY A 108 -46.03 -11.53 -10.08
C GLY A 108 -44.61 -12.08 -9.94
N SER A 109 -43.67 -11.41 -10.62
CA SER A 109 -42.24 -11.72 -10.55
C SER A 109 -41.49 -10.46 -10.17
N LEU A 110 -40.71 -10.54 -9.10
CA LEU A 110 -39.76 -9.49 -8.74
C LEU A 110 -38.66 -9.42 -9.81
N VAL A 111 -38.58 -8.28 -10.49
CA VAL A 111 -37.59 -8.04 -11.55
C VAL A 111 -36.29 -7.54 -10.91
N VAL A 112 -35.20 -8.27 -11.13
CA VAL A 112 -33.86 -7.81 -10.76
C VAL A 112 -33.28 -7.01 -11.91
N PHE A 113 -32.84 -5.79 -11.63
CA PHE A 113 -32.25 -4.93 -12.65
C PHE A 113 -30.84 -5.40 -13.00
N PRO A 114 -30.46 -5.38 -14.29
CA PRO A 114 -29.08 -5.68 -14.68
C PRO A 114 -28.12 -4.65 -14.06
N PRO A 115 -26.84 -5.03 -13.82
CA PRO A 115 -25.87 -4.11 -13.25
C PRO A 115 -25.68 -2.93 -14.22
N LYS A 116 -25.80 -1.70 -13.70
CA LYS A 116 -25.61 -0.49 -14.49
C LYS A 116 -24.17 -0.49 -15.02
N LYS A 117 -24.01 -0.53 -16.34
CA LYS A 117 -22.69 -0.35 -16.95
C LYS A 117 -22.24 1.06 -16.60
N ALA A 118 -21.14 1.19 -15.87
CA ALA A 118 -20.52 2.50 -15.68
C ALA A 118 -20.22 3.07 -17.07
N ASN A 119 -20.65 4.31 -17.31
CA ASN A 119 -20.25 5.01 -18.53
C ASN A 119 -18.72 4.99 -18.57
N PRO A 120 -18.10 4.64 -19.72
CA PRO A 120 -16.65 4.64 -19.80
C PRO A 120 -16.19 6.03 -19.38
N SER A 121 -15.48 6.12 -18.26
CA SER A 121 -14.89 7.39 -17.85
C SER A 121 -14.06 7.82 -19.03
N THR A 122 -14.36 9.01 -19.57
CA THR A 122 -13.58 9.55 -20.67
C THR A 122 -12.19 9.76 -20.10
N GLN A 123 -11.31 8.78 -20.31
CA GLN A 123 -9.92 8.89 -19.89
C GLN A 123 -9.42 10.20 -20.47
N MET A 124 -8.99 11.10 -19.58
CA MET A 124 -8.45 12.38 -19.98
C MET A 124 -7.37 12.10 -21.01
N LYS A 125 -7.59 12.64 -22.21
CA LYS A 125 -6.68 12.44 -23.34
C LYS A 125 -5.31 12.92 -22.88
N ALA A 126 -4.35 11.99 -22.76
CA ALA A 126 -3.00 12.35 -22.37
C ALA A 126 -2.52 13.50 -23.26
N LEU A 127 -1.91 14.50 -22.63
CA LEU A 127 -1.34 15.65 -23.32
C LEU A 127 -0.39 15.13 -24.40
N LYS A 128 -0.76 15.30 -25.67
CA LYS A 128 0.12 14.95 -26.79
C LYS A 128 1.18 16.04 -26.91
N VAL A 129 2.41 15.73 -26.57
CA VAL A 129 3.54 16.65 -26.72
C VAL A 129 4.25 16.30 -28.02
N GLY A 130 3.73 16.79 -29.13
CA GLY A 130 4.33 16.61 -30.45
C GLY A 130 3.48 15.79 -31.44
N GLU A 131 3.97 15.73 -32.67
CA GLU A 131 3.33 14.97 -33.74
C GLU A 131 3.78 13.50 -33.68
N ALA A 132 2.80 12.59 -33.69
CA ALA A 132 3.08 11.16 -33.80
C ALA A 132 3.81 10.91 -35.13
N ARG A 133 5.04 10.41 -35.07
CA ARG A 133 5.79 10.08 -36.28
C ARG A 133 5.07 8.97 -37.05
N PRO A 134 4.92 9.09 -38.38
CA PRO A 134 4.34 8.01 -39.17
C PRO A 134 5.21 6.77 -39.07
N HIS A 135 4.58 5.61 -39.23
CA HIS A 135 5.27 4.34 -39.28
C HIS A 135 6.34 4.35 -40.38
N PRO A 136 7.57 3.87 -40.11
CA PRO A 136 8.56 3.58 -41.13
C PRO A 136 7.97 2.67 -42.23
N PRO A 137 8.48 2.71 -43.47
CA PRO A 137 7.90 1.97 -44.60
C PRO A 137 7.93 0.44 -44.45
N HIS A 138 8.71 -0.10 -43.51
CA HIS A 138 8.75 -1.53 -43.19
C HIS A 138 7.70 -1.96 -42.15
N ILE A 139 6.97 -1.01 -41.55
CA ILE A 139 5.94 -1.28 -40.55
C ILE A 139 4.56 -1.05 -41.19
N PRO A 140 3.67 -2.05 -41.18
CA PRO A 140 2.34 -1.90 -41.77
C PRO A 140 1.48 -0.84 -41.08
N ALA A 141 0.69 -0.11 -41.88
CA ALA A 141 -0.19 0.96 -41.39
C ALA A 141 -1.34 0.49 -40.47
N TRP A 142 -1.66 -0.82 -40.44
CA TRP A 142 -2.67 -1.38 -39.55
C TRP A 142 -2.17 -1.61 -38.12
N MET A 143 -0.86 -1.50 -37.89
CA MET A 143 -0.27 -1.62 -36.57
C MET A 143 -0.57 -0.36 -35.73
N PRO A 144 -0.77 -0.48 -34.41
CA PRO A 144 -0.95 0.68 -33.54
C PRO A 144 0.15 1.72 -33.75
N PRO A 145 -0.17 3.03 -33.69
CA PRO A 145 0.83 4.08 -33.86
C PRO A 145 1.90 3.97 -32.78
N PHE A 146 3.13 4.40 -33.11
CA PHE A 146 4.16 4.49 -32.09
C PHE A 146 3.75 5.44 -30.95
N PRO A 147 4.23 5.17 -29.72
CA PRO A 147 4.05 6.11 -28.61
C PRO A 147 4.69 7.45 -28.94
N ASP A 148 4.41 8.47 -28.13
CA ASP A 148 4.95 9.81 -28.33
C ASP A 148 6.50 9.77 -28.39
N PRO A 149 7.18 10.50 -29.29
CA PRO A 149 8.64 10.49 -29.35
C PRO A 149 9.33 10.77 -28.02
N HIS A 150 8.75 11.61 -27.15
CA HIS A 150 9.30 11.85 -25.81
C HIS A 150 9.22 10.63 -24.86
N THR A 151 8.45 9.60 -25.20
CA THR A 151 8.39 8.34 -24.44
C THR A 151 9.61 7.44 -24.68
N TYR A 152 10.24 7.51 -25.87
CA TYR A 152 11.31 6.55 -26.23
C TYR A 152 12.57 7.19 -26.86
N ILE A 153 12.50 8.46 -27.27
CA ILE A 153 13.65 9.21 -27.79
C ILE A 153 14.22 10.04 -26.64
N LYS A 154 15.43 9.68 -26.21
CA LYS A 154 16.21 10.50 -25.29
C LYS A 154 16.72 11.73 -26.04
N THR A 155 16.00 12.84 -25.98
CA THR A 155 16.53 14.15 -26.37
C THR A 155 17.59 14.56 -25.35
N THR A 156 18.87 14.55 -25.74
CA THR A 156 19.92 15.18 -24.95
C THR A 156 19.62 16.67 -24.93
N VAL A 157 19.26 17.21 -23.76
CA VAL A 157 19.14 18.65 -23.54
C VAL A 157 20.57 19.19 -23.48
N SER A 158 21.18 19.35 -24.64
CA SER A 158 22.39 20.17 -24.79
C SER A 158 21.91 21.61 -24.88
N GLY A 159 21.51 22.18 -23.74
CA GLY A 159 21.54 23.62 -23.62
C GLY A 159 23.01 24.01 -23.67
N ASP A 160 23.40 24.85 -24.62
CA ASP A 160 24.73 25.43 -24.59
C ASP A 160 24.90 26.12 -23.22
N PRO A 161 25.95 25.80 -22.45
CA PRO A 161 26.15 26.45 -21.16
C PRO A 161 26.27 27.96 -21.39
N ASP A 162 25.63 28.75 -20.51
CA ASP A 162 25.77 30.21 -20.50
C ASP A 162 27.26 30.58 -20.59
N SER A 163 27.70 31.06 -21.76
CA SER A 163 29.11 31.34 -22.07
C SER A 163 29.60 32.67 -21.49
N ASP A 164 28.81 33.31 -20.62
CA ASP A 164 29.16 34.58 -19.99
C ASP A 164 30.27 34.38 -18.95
N TYR A 165 31.48 34.80 -19.30
CA TYR A 165 32.67 34.68 -18.43
C TYR A 165 32.44 35.27 -17.02
N SER A 166 31.70 36.37 -16.91
CA SER A 166 31.37 37.01 -15.62
C SER A 166 30.58 36.08 -14.71
N LYS A 167 29.56 35.37 -15.23
CA LYS A 167 28.73 34.43 -14.48
C LYS A 167 29.55 33.21 -14.05
N LEU A 168 30.39 32.69 -14.94
CA LEU A 168 31.29 31.56 -14.62
C LEU A 168 32.25 31.91 -13.49
N ARG A 169 32.80 33.13 -13.48
CA ARG A 169 33.71 33.60 -12.43
C ARG A 169 33.00 33.77 -11.09
N GLU A 170 31.79 34.33 -11.10
CA GLU A 170 30.96 34.46 -9.90
C GLU A 170 30.60 33.10 -9.33
N LEU A 171 30.12 32.16 -10.16
CA LEU A 171 29.80 30.80 -9.76
C LEU A 171 31.01 30.09 -9.16
N ASN A 172 32.18 30.20 -9.79
CA ASN A 172 33.40 29.61 -9.26
C ASN A 172 33.82 30.22 -7.91
N SER A 173 33.68 31.54 -7.75
CA SER A 173 33.95 32.21 -6.48
C SER A 173 32.97 31.79 -5.38
N VAL A 174 31.69 31.59 -5.70
CA VAL A 174 30.69 31.10 -4.74
C VAL A 174 30.98 29.65 -4.38
N ASN A 175 31.29 28.80 -5.36
CA ASN A 175 31.64 27.41 -5.12
C ASN A 175 32.88 27.29 -4.22
N GLN A 176 33.93 28.06 -4.48
CA GLN A 176 35.12 28.07 -3.63
C GLN A 176 34.80 28.46 -2.18
N ARG A 177 33.99 29.51 -1.98
CA ARG A 177 33.55 29.93 -0.64
C ARG A 177 32.73 28.84 0.05
N ASN A 178 31.86 28.16 -0.69
CA ASN A 178 31.04 27.06 -0.16
C ASN A 178 31.90 25.87 0.24
N VAL A 179 32.90 25.50 -0.58
CA VAL A 179 33.87 24.44 -0.26
C VAL A 179 34.66 24.80 1.00
N ASP A 180 35.18 26.03 1.08
CA ASP A 180 35.93 26.49 2.25
C ASP A 180 35.08 26.49 3.52
N ASN A 181 33.81 26.92 3.43
CA ASN A 181 32.88 26.93 4.57
C ASN A 181 32.48 25.51 4.98
N ALA A 182 32.19 24.63 4.03
CA ALA A 182 31.88 23.23 4.30
C ALA A 182 33.03 22.51 4.99
N LEU A 183 34.27 22.75 4.54
CA LEU A 183 35.47 22.19 5.18
C LEU A 183 35.64 22.72 6.61
N LYS A 184 35.46 24.03 6.84
CA LYS A 184 35.50 24.61 8.19
C LYS A 184 34.42 23.98 9.09
N ASP A 185 33.19 23.87 8.61
CA ASP A 185 32.07 23.27 9.34
C ASP A 185 32.32 21.81 9.71
N PHE A 186 32.92 21.05 8.79
CA PHE A 186 33.31 19.67 8.99
C PHE A 186 34.41 19.54 10.05
N MET A 187 35.49 20.33 9.92
CA MET A 187 36.59 20.33 10.88
C MET A 187 36.12 20.70 12.29
N LEU A 188 35.25 21.71 12.42
CA LEU A 188 34.65 22.13 13.69
C LEU A 188 33.64 21.10 14.26
N ARG A 189 33.20 20.11 13.47
CA ARG A 189 32.35 18.99 13.93
C ARG A 189 33.17 17.80 14.40
N VAL A 190 34.26 17.50 13.73
CA VAL A 190 35.09 16.31 14.00
C VAL A 190 36.09 16.57 15.13
N HIS A 191 36.56 17.81 15.28
CA HIS A 191 37.61 18.16 16.24
C HIS A 191 37.08 19.08 17.35
N PRO A 192 37.65 18.99 18.57
CA PRO A 192 37.26 19.87 19.67
C PRO A 192 37.60 21.33 19.34
N SER A 193 36.65 22.24 19.52
CA SER A 193 36.80 23.66 19.23
C SER A 193 36.46 24.53 20.44
N LEU A 194 37.17 25.65 20.60
CA LEU A 194 36.88 26.70 21.57
C LEU A 194 36.29 27.92 20.88
N THR A 195 35.29 28.54 21.50
CA THR A 195 34.76 29.82 21.04
C THR A 195 35.59 30.96 21.62
N LEU A 196 35.90 31.97 20.80
CA LEU A 196 36.64 33.18 21.20
C LEU A 196 35.92 33.96 22.32
N PHE A 197 34.59 33.94 22.33
CA PHE A 197 33.75 34.67 23.27
C PHE A 197 33.11 33.72 24.29
N ARG A 198 33.88 33.36 25.33
CA ARG A 198 33.45 32.36 26.32
C ARG A 198 32.19 32.74 27.11
N LYS A 199 32.00 34.02 27.43
CA LYS A 199 30.80 34.50 28.16
C LYS A 199 29.54 34.32 27.32
N TYR A 200 29.61 34.74 26.05
CA TYR A 200 28.51 34.62 25.09
C TYR A 200 28.17 33.16 24.78
N GLU A 201 29.18 32.29 24.67
CA GLU A 201 28.97 30.84 24.51
C GLU A 201 28.20 30.24 25.69
N LEU A 202 28.49 30.65 26.93
CA LEU A 202 27.76 30.18 28.12
C LEU A 202 26.31 30.66 28.14
N GLU A 203 26.07 31.93 27.76
CA GLU A 203 24.71 32.47 27.64
C GLU A 203 23.88 31.70 26.61
N ILE A 204 24.46 31.38 25.44
CA ILE A 204 23.77 30.60 24.42
C ILE A 204 23.53 29.16 24.88
N ARG A 205 24.48 28.53 25.59
CA ARG A 205 24.25 27.19 26.16
C ARG A 205 23.07 27.17 27.12
N GLN A 206 22.97 28.16 28.01
CA GLN A 206 21.84 28.30 28.91
C GLN A 206 20.53 28.48 28.14
N LEU A 207 20.53 29.32 27.10
CA LEU A 207 19.39 29.49 26.22
C LEU A 207 19.01 28.18 25.51
N ALA A 208 19.98 27.44 24.99
CA ALA A 208 19.76 26.15 24.33
C ALA A 208 19.16 25.12 25.30
N GLU A 209 19.66 25.04 26.53
CA GLU A 209 19.08 24.18 27.57
C GLU A 209 17.64 24.56 27.90
N THR A 210 17.32 25.85 28.02
CA THR A 210 15.94 26.29 28.27
C THR A 210 15.02 25.98 27.10
N THR A 211 15.47 26.23 25.87
CA THR A 211 14.68 25.95 24.66
C THR A 211 14.43 24.45 24.49
N ILE A 212 15.41 23.59 24.74
CA ILE A 212 15.24 22.13 24.66
C ILE A 212 14.30 21.64 25.77
N LYS A 213 14.42 22.18 26.99
CA LYS A 213 13.52 21.85 28.11
C LYS A 213 12.07 22.24 27.79
N GLU A 214 11.85 23.47 27.32
CA GLU A 214 10.52 23.95 26.92
C GLU A 214 9.94 23.09 25.77
N GLN A 215 10.73 22.73 24.77
CA GLN A 215 10.29 21.86 23.67
C GLN A 215 9.94 20.44 24.18
N ASN A 216 10.75 19.88 25.09
CA ASN A 216 10.48 18.57 25.68
C ASN A 216 9.23 18.60 26.56
N GLU A 217 9.05 19.61 27.40
CA GLU A 217 7.85 19.81 28.20
C GLU A 217 6.60 19.99 27.33
N GLN A 218 6.69 20.75 26.24
CA GLN A 218 5.62 20.89 25.27
C GLN A 218 5.30 19.56 24.58
N ARG A 219 6.32 18.77 24.24
CA ARG A 219 6.15 17.44 23.65
C ARG A 219 5.49 16.48 24.63
N GLU A 220 5.96 16.44 25.88
CA GLU A 220 5.37 15.63 26.95
C GLU A 220 3.93 16.04 27.26
N ALA A 221 3.64 17.35 27.33
CA ALA A 221 2.30 17.87 27.52
C ALA A 221 1.37 17.51 26.36
N ARG A 222 1.87 17.56 25.11
CA ARG A 222 1.13 17.12 23.92
C ARG A 222 0.83 15.62 23.93
N ILE A 223 1.81 14.79 24.30
CA ILE A 223 1.64 13.33 24.43
C ILE A 223 0.63 13.01 25.54
N LEU A 224 0.73 13.69 26.68
CA LEU A 224 -0.18 13.49 27.81
C LEU A 224 -1.61 13.93 27.48
N LEU A 225 -1.77 15.05 26.76
CA LEU A 225 -3.07 15.49 26.26
C LEU A 225 -3.68 14.47 25.30
N GLN A 226 -2.89 13.93 24.37
CA GLN A 226 -3.32 12.88 23.45
C GLN A 226 -3.74 11.61 24.21
N GLN A 227 -3.00 11.22 25.25
CA GLN A 227 -3.35 10.08 26.09
C GLN A 227 -4.67 10.30 26.85
N GLN A 228 -4.88 11.49 27.41
CA GLN A 228 -6.13 11.83 28.10
C GLN A 228 -7.34 11.83 27.16
N LEU A 229 -7.19 12.34 25.93
CA LEU A 229 -8.24 12.27 24.91
C LEU A 229 -8.56 10.82 24.54
N ARG A 230 -7.54 9.96 24.44
CA ARG A 230 -7.71 8.53 24.18
C ARG A 230 -8.39 7.78 25.33
N GLU A 231 -8.10 8.16 26.58
CA GLU A 231 -8.71 7.57 27.79
C GLU A 231 -10.15 8.05 28.02
N ARG A 232 -10.51 9.24 27.51
CA ARG A 232 -11.88 9.77 27.53
C ARG A 232 -12.79 9.16 26.46
N ARG A 233 -12.25 8.47 25.45
CA ARG A 233 -13.08 7.70 24.50
C ARG A 233 -13.81 6.58 25.27
N PRO A 234 -15.15 6.48 25.20
CA PRO A 234 -15.88 5.37 25.81
C PRO A 234 -15.36 4.04 25.23
N GLN A 235 -15.07 3.06 26.10
CA GLN A 235 -14.64 1.74 25.66
C GLN A 235 -15.76 1.08 24.85
N LYS A 236 -15.66 1.03 23.51
CA LYS A 236 -16.42 0.04 22.74
C LYS A 236 -16.05 -1.36 23.30
N PRO A 237 -17.02 -2.21 23.66
CA PRO A 237 -16.77 -3.45 24.38
C PRO A 237 -15.83 -4.36 23.57
N LYS A 238 -14.72 -4.77 24.18
CA LYS A 238 -13.82 -5.76 23.57
C LYS A 238 -14.56 -7.09 23.40
N PRO A 239 -14.53 -7.73 22.22
CA PRO A 239 -15.09 -9.07 22.07
C PRO A 239 -14.32 -10.06 22.97
N LYS A 240 -15.07 -10.91 23.68
CA LYS A 240 -14.52 -11.91 24.62
C LYS A 240 -13.55 -12.85 23.88
N PRO A 241 -12.39 -13.18 24.45
CA PRO A 241 -11.50 -14.17 23.85
C PRO A 241 -12.15 -15.56 23.97
N LEU A 242 -12.36 -16.23 22.83
CA LEU A 242 -12.69 -17.66 22.83
C LEU A 242 -11.45 -18.44 23.27
N GLY A 243 -11.53 -19.06 24.44
CA GLY A 243 -10.47 -19.91 24.96
C GLY A 243 -10.23 -21.13 24.10
N ARG A 244 -8.96 -21.40 23.79
CA ARG A 244 -8.46 -22.74 23.52
C ARG A 244 -7.05 -22.81 24.07
N GLU A 245 -6.91 -23.45 25.23
CA GLU A 245 -5.62 -23.88 25.75
C GLU A 245 -5.07 -24.92 24.78
N VAL A 246 -3.83 -24.73 24.33
CA VAL A 246 -3.10 -25.70 23.51
C VAL A 246 -2.17 -26.45 24.46
N PRO A 247 -2.34 -27.76 24.67
CA PRO A 247 -1.37 -28.55 25.41
C PRO A 247 -0.02 -28.53 24.72
N CYS A 248 1.01 -28.16 25.48
CA CYS A 248 2.41 -28.38 25.14
C CYS A 248 2.66 -29.90 25.23
N ASP A 249 3.02 -30.53 24.12
CA ASP A 249 3.90 -31.72 24.01
C ASP A 249 3.57 -32.48 22.72
N PHE A 250 4.27 -32.17 21.62
CA PHE A 250 4.76 -33.18 20.65
C PHE A 250 5.68 -32.50 19.61
N LEU A 251 6.98 -32.42 19.92
CA LEU A 251 8.01 -32.34 18.87
C LEU A 251 8.49 -33.77 18.66
N ASP A 252 8.19 -34.33 17.49
CA ASP A 252 9.09 -35.20 16.75
C ASP A 252 8.62 -35.30 15.28
N ASP A 253 9.51 -34.80 14.41
CA ASP A 253 9.75 -35.09 13.01
C ASP A 253 8.68 -35.78 12.15
N GLN A 254 8.20 -35.04 11.14
CA GLN A 254 8.30 -35.47 9.73
C GLN A 254 8.02 -34.30 8.77
N MET A 255 8.92 -34.12 7.80
CA MET A 255 8.78 -33.20 6.67
C MET A 255 7.52 -33.52 5.86
N ASP A 256 6.79 -32.49 5.40
CA ASP A 256 6.44 -32.27 3.99
C ASP A 256 5.47 -31.09 3.76
N HIS A 257 5.80 -30.32 2.70
CA HIS A 257 4.99 -29.48 1.80
C HIS A 257 4.35 -28.12 2.19
N ASP A 258 4.67 -27.17 1.30
CA ASP A 258 4.24 -25.78 1.17
C ASP A 258 2.73 -25.54 1.11
N GLY A 259 2.28 -24.40 1.66
CA GLY A 259 1.00 -23.80 1.28
C GLY A 259 0.17 -23.13 2.38
N ALA A 260 0.73 -22.20 3.17
CA ALA A 260 -0.03 -21.54 4.24
C ALA A 260 0.13 -20.01 4.34
N ARG A 261 0.51 -19.33 3.23
CA ARG A 261 0.69 -17.86 3.22
C ARG A 261 -0.48 -17.08 2.60
N ALA A 262 -1.48 -17.75 2.04
CA ALA A 262 -2.58 -17.12 1.29
C ALA A 262 -3.92 -17.00 2.06
N GLN A 263 -4.03 -17.61 3.25
CA GLN A 263 -5.27 -17.59 4.04
C GLN A 263 -5.32 -16.40 5.02
N SER A 264 -4.16 -15.95 5.52
CA SER A 264 -4.06 -14.80 6.43
C SER A 264 -4.40 -13.45 5.75
N SER A 265 -4.18 -13.33 4.44
CA SER A 265 -4.54 -12.13 3.65
C SER A 265 -6.02 -12.07 3.27
N ARG A 266 -6.67 -13.23 3.11
CA ARG A 266 -8.10 -13.34 2.76
C ARG A 266 -9.00 -13.03 3.96
N GLU A 267 -8.58 -13.43 5.16
CA GLU A 267 -9.29 -13.12 6.41
C GLU A 267 -9.15 -11.65 6.84
N ALA A 268 -8.09 -10.98 6.38
CA ALA A 268 -7.90 -9.54 6.59
C ALA A 268 -8.72 -8.68 5.62
N ALA A 269 -8.95 -9.16 4.39
CA ALA A 269 -9.75 -8.47 3.37
C ALA A 269 -11.25 -8.51 3.69
N LEU A 270 -11.79 -9.66 4.11
CA LEU A 270 -13.19 -9.80 4.52
C LEU A 270 -13.55 -8.95 5.74
N ARG A 271 -12.61 -8.77 6.69
CA ARG A 271 -12.80 -7.89 7.86
C ARG A 271 -12.78 -6.39 7.53
N MET A 272 -12.21 -5.99 6.40
CA MET A 272 -12.31 -4.60 5.92
C MET A 272 -13.66 -4.36 5.24
N GLU A 273 -14.13 -5.31 4.44
CA GLU A 273 -15.41 -5.25 3.74
C GLU A 273 -16.60 -5.26 4.73
N GLU A 274 -16.52 -6.05 5.81
CA GLU A 274 -17.52 -6.05 6.89
C GLU A 274 -17.53 -4.75 7.72
N ARG A 275 -16.39 -4.04 7.80
CA ARG A 275 -16.29 -2.74 8.49
C ARG A 275 -16.79 -1.58 7.63
N GLU A 276 -16.61 -1.65 6.31
CA GLU A 276 -17.18 -0.69 5.36
C GLU A 276 -18.71 -0.83 5.31
N ALA A 277 -19.24 -2.06 5.33
CA ALA A 277 -20.68 -2.31 5.38
C ALA A 277 -21.35 -1.82 6.68
N GLN A 278 -20.66 -1.93 7.83
CA GLN A 278 -21.17 -1.40 9.11
C GLN A 278 -21.13 0.13 9.17
N LYS A 279 -20.18 0.76 8.46
CA LYS A 279 -20.10 2.22 8.35
C LYS A 279 -21.21 2.79 7.45
N GLU A 280 -21.54 2.07 6.37
CA GLU A 280 -22.66 2.40 5.48
C GLU A 280 -24.04 2.16 6.14
N GLU A 281 -24.15 1.25 7.12
CA GLU A 281 -25.37 1.08 7.93
C GLU A 281 -25.51 2.16 9.03
N GLU A 282 -24.42 2.58 9.69
CA GLU A 282 -24.43 3.70 10.66
C GLU A 282 -24.76 5.05 9.98
N GLU A 283 -24.22 5.32 8.78
CA GLU A 283 -24.53 6.53 7.99
C GLU A 283 -25.96 6.56 7.42
N ALA A 284 -26.62 5.40 7.29
CA ALA A 284 -27.99 5.30 6.79
C ALA A 284 -29.06 5.47 7.88
N GLU A 285 -28.71 5.29 9.16
CA GLU A 285 -29.62 5.54 10.29
C GLU A 285 -29.63 7.02 10.74
N GLU A 286 -28.63 7.82 10.34
CA GLU A 286 -28.58 9.27 10.64
C GLU A 286 -29.41 10.15 9.68
N GLU A 287 -29.90 9.62 8.55
CA GLU A 287 -30.68 10.39 7.55
C GLU A 287 -32.21 10.40 7.75
N GLU A 288 -32.77 9.74 8.77
CA GLU A 288 -34.24 9.69 8.99
C GLU A 288 -34.80 10.47 10.21
N ASP A 289 -33.98 11.12 11.04
CA ASP A 289 -34.46 11.92 12.19
C ASP A 289 -34.18 13.43 12.05
N GLU A 290 -34.89 14.10 11.13
CA GLU A 290 -35.08 15.56 11.18
C GLU A 290 -36.54 15.90 11.49
N GLN A 291 -36.85 16.03 12.78
CA GLN A 291 -37.92 16.90 13.29
C GLN A 291 -37.73 17.19 14.80
N ASP A 292 -37.23 18.40 15.07
CA ASP A 292 -37.37 19.25 16.27
C ASP A 292 -37.16 18.62 17.67
N GLU A 293 -35.98 18.84 18.27
CA GLU A 293 -35.84 19.63 19.52
C GLU A 293 -34.34 19.84 19.86
N ASP A 294 -34.01 21.06 20.32
CA ASP A 294 -32.66 21.56 20.59
C ASP A 294 -31.79 20.62 21.47
N ASN A 295 -30.76 20.01 20.88
CA ASN A 295 -29.56 19.62 21.63
C ASN A 295 -28.33 19.67 20.72
N VAL A 296 -27.50 20.70 20.90
CA VAL A 296 -26.19 20.81 20.24
C VAL A 296 -25.24 19.83 20.91
N GLU A 297 -25.22 18.58 20.45
CA GLU A 297 -24.08 17.69 20.68
C GLU A 297 -23.00 18.03 19.64
N MET A 298 -21.92 18.65 20.11
CA MET A 298 -20.73 18.89 19.29
C MET A 298 -20.09 17.52 19.00
N ASN A 299 -19.99 17.14 17.72
CA ASN A 299 -19.23 15.98 17.26
C ASN A 299 -17.73 16.22 17.51
N ILE A 300 -17.28 15.84 18.70
CA ILE A 300 -15.89 15.98 19.16
C ILE A 300 -14.98 14.91 18.53
N ASP A 301 -15.53 13.83 17.98
CA ASP A 301 -14.75 12.63 17.63
C ASP A 301 -14.03 12.72 16.27
N ASP A 302 -14.61 13.38 15.26
CA ASP A 302 -13.99 13.52 13.93
C ASP A 302 -12.89 14.59 13.90
N ASP A 303 -13.11 15.72 14.58
CA ASP A 303 -12.11 16.79 14.71
C ASP A 303 -10.84 16.31 15.45
N VAL A 304 -10.97 15.33 16.34
CA VAL A 304 -9.86 14.79 17.16
C VAL A 304 -9.00 13.80 16.37
N GLU A 305 -9.59 13.03 15.45
CA GLU A 305 -8.86 12.08 14.60
C GLU A 305 -8.05 12.80 13.51
N GLU A 306 -8.61 13.87 12.94
CA GLU A 306 -7.94 14.72 11.95
C GLU A 306 -6.77 15.50 12.57
N LEU A 307 -6.96 16.10 13.76
CA LEU A 307 -5.88 16.77 14.49
C LEU A 307 -4.74 15.80 14.85
N ALA A 308 -5.08 14.59 15.31
CA ALA A 308 -4.08 13.57 15.66
C ALA A 308 -3.28 13.08 14.44
N ALA A 309 -3.91 13.00 13.27
CA ALA A 309 -3.27 12.59 12.01
C ALA A 309 -2.36 13.68 11.43
N GLU A 310 -2.71 14.97 11.57
CA GLU A 310 -1.82 16.08 11.18
C GLU A 310 -0.57 16.16 12.07
N ILE A 311 -0.72 15.95 13.39
CA ILE A 311 0.38 15.99 14.36
C ILE A 311 1.47 14.94 14.09
N THR A 312 1.11 13.74 13.63
CA THR A 312 2.07 12.65 13.38
C THR A 312 2.93 12.86 12.12
N LYS A 313 2.45 13.63 11.13
CA LYS A 313 3.18 13.90 9.89
C LYS A 313 4.31 14.91 10.10
N ASP A 314 4.12 15.91 10.95
CA ASP A 314 5.14 16.92 11.29
C ASP A 314 6.30 16.35 12.14
N GLU A 315 6.03 15.34 12.98
CA GLU A 315 7.06 14.70 13.81
C GLU A 315 7.92 13.67 13.03
N LEU A 316 7.42 13.08 11.93
CA LEU A 316 8.13 12.03 11.21
C LEU A 316 9.30 12.56 10.36
N PHE A 317 9.30 13.86 10.05
CA PHE A 317 10.30 14.49 9.17
C PHE A 317 11.10 15.62 9.81
N SER A 318 10.84 15.98 11.07
CA SER A 318 11.61 17.02 11.78
C SER A 318 12.76 16.38 12.59
N LEU A 319 14.01 16.77 12.27
CA LEU A 319 15.16 16.38 13.06
C LEU A 319 15.12 17.09 14.42
N PRO A 320 15.30 16.38 15.56
CA PRO A 320 15.31 17.01 16.87
C PRO A 320 16.48 18.00 16.96
N GLN A 321 16.18 19.25 17.34
CA GLN A 321 17.20 20.26 17.56
C GLN A 321 18.07 19.85 18.75
N THR A 322 19.37 19.69 18.51
CA THR A 322 20.35 19.39 19.56
C THR A 322 20.95 20.68 20.11
N GLU A 323 21.50 20.65 21.33
CA GLU A 323 22.22 21.78 21.93
C GLU A 323 23.31 22.32 20.97
N ILE A 324 24.04 21.40 20.32
CA ILE A 324 25.08 21.72 19.34
C ILE A 324 24.49 22.41 18.09
N SER A 325 23.27 22.04 17.67
CA SER A 325 22.58 22.69 16.55
C SER A 325 22.21 24.14 16.88
N ILE A 326 21.74 24.39 18.10
CA ILE A 326 21.40 25.75 18.57
C ILE A 326 22.67 26.59 18.77
N LEU A 327 23.74 26.01 19.29
CA LEU A 327 25.02 26.71 19.40
C LEU A 327 25.56 27.13 18.03
N ARG A 328 25.39 26.31 16.99
CA ARG A 328 25.85 26.61 15.63
C ARG A 328 25.02 27.65 14.90
N SER A 329 23.72 27.79 15.22
CA SER A 329 22.90 28.86 14.64
C SER A 329 23.28 30.23 15.17
N HIS A 330 23.75 30.31 16.42
CA HIS A 330 24.11 31.56 17.08
C HIS A 330 25.61 31.90 17.04
N ILE A 331 26.50 30.90 17.01
CA ILE A 331 27.95 31.11 17.01
C ILE A 331 28.49 30.82 15.60
N PRO A 332 28.94 31.84 14.85
CA PRO A 332 29.51 31.63 13.53
C PRO A 332 30.86 30.92 13.61
N THR A 333 31.19 30.15 12.57
CA THR A 333 32.45 29.39 12.45
C THR A 333 33.69 30.27 12.54
N SER A 334 33.60 31.54 12.13
CA SER A 334 34.69 32.51 12.23
C SER A 334 35.11 32.83 13.66
N CYS A 335 34.25 32.55 14.66
CA CYS A 335 34.50 32.82 16.07
C CYS A 335 35.00 31.59 16.84
N GLN A 336 35.27 30.48 16.15
CA GLN A 336 35.70 29.22 16.75
C GLN A 336 37.12 28.87 16.31
N ILE A 337 37.91 28.38 17.26
CA ILE A 337 39.28 27.94 17.06
C ILE A 337 39.37 26.46 17.41
N LEU A 338 40.00 25.68 16.53
CA LEU A 338 40.28 24.28 16.80
C LEU A 338 41.31 24.17 17.93
N ILE A 339 41.01 23.34 18.92
CA ILE A 339 42.00 22.99 19.93
C ILE A 339 43.04 22.12 19.23
N PRO A 340 44.33 22.50 19.25
CA PRO A 340 45.38 21.66 18.70
C PRO A 340 45.35 20.33 19.47
N LYS A 341 45.24 19.22 18.74
CA LYS A 341 45.47 17.90 19.32
C LYS A 341 46.98 17.72 19.41
N ASP A 342 47.46 17.37 20.60
CA ASP A 342 48.81 16.82 20.75
C ASP A 342 48.78 15.40 20.16
N GLU A 343 48.93 15.30 18.85
CA GLU A 343 49.21 14.02 18.21
C GLU A 343 50.70 13.75 18.36
N ASP A 344 51.07 12.65 19.02
CA ASP A 344 52.47 12.26 19.19
C ASP A 344 53.17 12.00 17.82
N PHE A 345 52.40 11.74 16.75
CA PHE A 345 52.91 11.50 15.38
C PHE A 345 51.92 11.93 14.27
N PRO A 346 51.80 13.23 13.95
CA PRO A 346 50.77 13.76 13.03
C PRO A 346 50.87 13.24 11.58
N TYR A 347 52.03 12.73 11.18
CA TYR A 347 52.26 12.20 9.84
C TYR A 347 51.82 10.74 9.66
N VAL A 348 51.71 9.99 10.76
CA VAL A 348 51.37 8.55 10.72
C VAL A 348 49.87 8.37 10.59
N THR A 349 49.07 9.19 11.28
CA THR A 349 47.60 9.20 11.21
C THR A 349 47.09 9.59 9.81
N ALA A 350 47.80 10.45 9.09
CA ALA A 350 47.46 10.86 7.72
C ALA A 350 47.82 9.81 6.65
N LEU A 351 48.72 8.86 6.96
CA LEU A 351 49.13 7.77 6.08
C LEU A 351 48.27 6.51 6.25
N LEU A 352 47.56 6.38 7.38
CA LEU A 352 46.58 5.34 7.60
C LEU A 352 45.28 5.75 6.90
N ALA A 353 45.04 5.20 5.71
CA ALA A 353 43.71 5.24 5.10
C ALA A 353 42.70 4.63 6.10
N ALA A 354 41.56 5.30 6.29
CA ALA A 354 40.52 4.91 7.23
C ALA A 354 39.82 3.56 6.91
N ASP A 355 40.26 2.86 5.85
CA ASP A 355 39.68 1.61 5.36
C ASP A 355 40.32 0.35 5.97
N LEU A 356 41.11 0.47 7.04
CA LEU A 356 41.82 -0.65 7.67
C LEU A 356 41.44 -0.91 9.13
N GLN A 357 40.27 -0.43 9.56
CA GLN A 357 39.67 -0.82 10.84
C GLN A 357 38.40 -1.64 10.60
N ASP A 358 38.61 -2.85 10.11
CA ASP A 358 37.81 -4.02 10.45
C ASP A 358 38.77 -5.23 10.50
N GLU A 359 38.48 -6.18 11.37
CA GLU A 359 39.23 -7.41 11.68
C GLU A 359 40.42 -7.24 12.64
N ASP A 360 40.18 -7.39 13.94
CA ASP A 360 40.39 -8.70 14.59
C ASP A 360 40.36 -8.60 16.12
N ASP A 361 39.31 -9.21 16.68
CA ASP A 361 39.31 -9.73 18.03
C ASP A 361 40.34 -10.87 18.17
N THR A 362 40.98 -10.92 19.34
CA THR A 362 41.62 -12.10 19.97
C THR A 362 43.00 -12.62 19.50
N LYS A 363 44.01 -12.21 20.30
CA LYS A 363 44.98 -13.02 21.10
C LYS A 363 46.47 -12.83 20.79
N PRO A 364 47.33 -12.84 21.83
CA PRO A 364 48.75 -12.57 21.71
C PRO A 364 49.55 -13.85 21.48
N SER A 365 50.54 -13.81 20.58
CA SER A 365 51.72 -14.65 20.72
C SER A 365 52.92 -14.01 20.04
N THR A 366 54.03 -13.97 20.77
CA THR A 366 55.38 -13.83 20.27
C THR A 366 56.32 -14.36 21.38
N PRO A 367 57.61 -14.65 21.10
CA PRO A 367 58.29 -14.61 19.80
C PRO A 367 59.27 -15.80 19.57
N ILE A 368 60.09 -15.64 18.50
CA ILE A 368 61.51 -16.05 18.38
C ILE A 368 61.75 -17.33 17.54
N ASN A 369 62.16 -17.22 16.26
CA ASN A 369 63.58 -17.10 15.83
C ASN A 369 63.77 -17.39 14.32
N GLY A 370 64.68 -16.65 13.67
CA GLY A 370 65.54 -17.21 12.61
C GLY A 370 65.35 -16.70 11.18
N GLU A 371 65.98 -15.58 10.84
CA GLU A 371 66.69 -15.43 9.55
C GLU A 371 68.19 -15.67 9.83
N PRO A 372 69.03 -16.13 8.86
CA PRO A 372 69.27 -15.44 7.58
C PRO A 372 69.44 -16.45 6.40
N THR A 373 69.59 -16.11 5.13
CA THR A 373 70.52 -15.17 4.48
C THR A 373 70.20 -15.20 2.98
N GLY A 374 70.32 -14.07 2.29
CA GLY A 374 70.11 -14.00 0.84
C GLY A 374 71.22 -14.65 0.01
N MET A 375 70.96 -14.80 -1.29
CA MET A 375 71.93 -14.55 -2.36
C MET A 375 71.23 -14.50 -3.73
N LEU A 376 71.21 -13.30 -4.30
CA LEU A 376 71.56 -12.96 -5.69
C LEU A 376 71.40 -14.08 -6.76
N LYS A 377 70.38 -13.93 -7.61
CA LYS A 377 70.58 -13.60 -9.03
C LYS A 377 69.29 -13.14 -9.69
#